data_AF-A0A9D4UER1-F1
#
_entry.id   AF-A0A9D4UER1-F1
#
_cell.length_a   1.000
_cell.length_b   1.000
_cell.length_c   1.000
_cell.angle_alpha   90.00
_cell.angle_beta   90.00
_cell.angle_gamma   90.00
#
_symmetry.space_group_name_H-M   'P 1'
#
loop_
_entity.id
_entity.type
_entity.pdbx_description
1 polymer ?
#
loop_
_entity_poly.entity_id
_entity_poly.type
_entity_poly.pdbx_seq_one_letter_code
_entity_poly.pdbx_strand_id
1 'polypeptide(L)'
;MDAKSQGLQVDLDFYQGGELLLLLLSLSLSLSLSLSLTHTHTHTHTHSDFHCLLGMDRPLVIVIPIFHGLTALDAIGPYEVLHRLPNATLHFVSHQPGLYSTDKPILSLQATASFLDFPHPDVIVVPGGFGTRSLIHDRPILDWLRQLQEF
;
A
#
# COMPACT_ATOMS: atom_id res chain seq x y z
N MET A 1 -11.30 11.24 -59.69
CA MET A 1 -12.22 12.17 -59.01
C MET A 1 -11.97 11.91 -57.54
N ASP A 2 -10.99 12.60 -56.99
CA ASP A 2 -10.30 12.16 -55.77
C ASP A 2 -10.67 13.12 -54.65
N ALA A 3 -11.33 12.57 -53.63
CA ALA A 3 -11.81 13.30 -52.48
C ALA A 3 -10.64 13.69 -51.57
N LYS A 4 -10.49 14.99 -51.35
CA LYS A 4 -9.50 15.61 -50.47
C LYS A 4 -9.96 15.45 -49.02
N SER A 5 -9.37 14.49 -48.31
CA SER A 5 -9.44 14.35 -46.85
C SER A 5 -8.64 15.48 -46.20
N GLN A 6 -9.30 16.39 -45.49
CA GLN A 6 -8.65 17.38 -44.63
C GLN A 6 -8.32 16.74 -43.29
N GLY A 7 -7.03 16.65 -42.98
CA GLY A 7 -6.55 16.23 -41.67
C GLY A 7 -6.91 17.26 -40.61
N LEU A 8 -7.68 16.83 -39.61
CA LEU A 8 -7.94 17.57 -38.39
C LEU A 8 -6.65 17.54 -37.55
N GLN A 9 -5.84 18.59 -37.65
CA GLN A 9 -4.74 18.82 -36.72
C GLN A 9 -5.35 19.17 -35.36
N VAL A 10 -5.44 18.19 -34.46
CA VAL A 10 -5.78 18.45 -33.06
C VAL A 10 -4.54 19.07 -32.42
N ASP A 11 -4.61 20.38 -32.25
CA ASP A 11 -3.61 21.20 -31.58
C ASP A 11 -3.51 20.75 -30.10
N LEU A 12 -2.45 20.03 -29.75
CA LEU A 12 -2.21 19.48 -28.41
C LEU A 12 -1.50 20.48 -27.47
N ASP A 13 -1.31 21.73 -27.90
CA ASP A 13 -0.55 22.74 -27.18
C ASP A 13 -1.39 23.63 -26.24
N PHE A 14 -2.65 23.26 -25.95
CA PHE A 14 -3.58 24.10 -25.17
C PHE A 14 -3.95 23.60 -23.76
N TYR A 15 -3.14 22.74 -23.14
CA TYR A 15 -3.29 22.41 -21.71
C TYR A 15 -2.25 23.15 -20.86
N GLN A 16 -2.56 24.40 -20.50
CA GLN A 16 -1.85 25.15 -19.46
C GLN A 16 -1.87 24.36 -18.14
N GLY A 17 -0.69 24.06 -17.58
CA GLY A 17 -0.49 23.24 -16.38
C GLY A 17 -1.18 23.71 -15.07
N GLY A 18 -1.92 24.82 -15.09
CA GLY A 18 -2.74 25.28 -13.97
C GLY A 18 -4.08 24.54 -13.83
N GLU A 19 -4.70 24.15 -14.95
CA GLU A 19 -6.01 23.47 -14.98
C GLU A 19 -5.92 22.06 -14.35
N LEU A 20 -4.84 21.33 -14.63
CA LEU A 20 -4.55 20.01 -14.04
C LEU A 20 -4.37 20.07 -12.51
N LEU A 21 -3.73 21.12 -12.01
CA LEU A 21 -3.54 21.31 -10.57
C LEU A 21 -4.86 21.59 -9.85
N LEU A 22 -5.73 22.40 -10.46
CA LEU A 22 -7.07 22.67 -9.94
C LEU A 22 -7.96 21.43 -9.94
N LEU A 23 -7.88 20.60 -10.99
CA LEU A 23 -8.59 19.32 -11.04
C LEU A 23 -8.12 18.36 -9.94
N LEU A 24 -6.81 18.25 -9.70
CA LEU A 24 -6.26 17.41 -8.62
C LEU A 24 -6.68 17.88 -7.23
N LEU A 25 -6.63 19.19 -6.97
CA LEU A 25 -7.06 19.77 -5.69
C LEU A 25 -8.56 19.55 -5.47
N SER A 26 -9.38 19.67 -6.53
CA SER A 26 -10.82 19.41 -6.45
C SER A 26 -11.14 17.94 -6.13
N LEU A 27 -10.38 17.00 -6.72
CA LEU A 27 -10.56 15.58 -6.50
C LEU A 27 -10.15 15.18 -5.07
N SER A 28 -9.05 15.73 -4.57
CA SER A 28 -8.58 15.54 -3.18
C SER A 28 -9.57 16.10 -2.16
N LEU A 29 -10.09 17.30 -2.40
CA LEU A 29 -11.07 17.94 -1.51
C LEU A 29 -12.40 17.18 -1.52
N SER A 30 -12.84 16.72 -2.69
CA SER A 30 -14.06 15.90 -2.85
C SER A 30 -13.94 14.54 -2.14
N LEU A 31 -12.79 13.87 -2.25
CA LEU A 31 -12.54 12.61 -1.55
C LEU A 31 -12.47 12.81 -0.03
N SER A 32 -11.81 13.87 0.42
CA SER A 32 -11.74 14.25 1.85
C SER A 32 -13.11 14.60 2.42
N LEU A 33 -13.93 15.35 1.68
CA LEU A 33 -15.28 15.72 2.10
C LEU A 33 -16.20 14.49 2.10
N SER A 34 -16.06 13.59 1.13
CA SER A 34 -16.78 12.31 1.08
C SER A 34 -16.42 11.42 2.28
N LEU A 35 -15.15 11.35 2.68
CA LEU A 35 -14.69 10.67 3.90
C LEU A 35 -15.15 11.38 5.19
N SER A 36 -15.32 12.69 5.16
CA SER A 36 -15.82 13.47 6.31
C SER A 36 -17.34 13.37 6.47
N LEU A 37 -18.09 13.25 5.36
CA LEU A 37 -19.55 13.06 5.34
C LEU A 37 -19.98 11.64 5.72
N THR A 38 -19.08 10.65 5.65
CA THR A 38 -19.31 9.33 6.26
C THR A 38 -19.22 9.34 7.79
N HIS A 39 -19.01 10.50 8.42
CA HIS A 39 -19.05 10.65 9.87
C HIS A 39 -20.11 11.66 10.33
N THR A 40 -21.39 11.33 10.08
CA THR A 40 -22.51 11.88 10.84
C THR A 40 -23.10 10.76 11.71
N HIS A 41 -22.65 10.77 12.96
CA HIS A 41 -22.96 9.91 14.10
C HIS A 41 -24.14 8.91 13.97
N THR A 42 -23.83 7.62 14.03
CA THR A 42 -24.69 6.64 14.72
C THR A 42 -23.82 5.89 15.71
N HIS A 43 -23.75 6.39 16.95
CA HIS A 43 -23.33 5.56 18.06
C HIS A 43 -24.43 4.53 18.31
N THR A 44 -24.24 3.32 17.80
CA THR A 44 -24.94 2.12 18.26
C THR A 44 -23.88 1.09 18.55
N HIS A 45 -23.77 0.76 19.84
CA HIS A 45 -22.83 -0.16 20.43
C HIS A 45 -22.73 -1.47 19.63
N THR A 46 -21.64 -1.66 18.90
CA THR A 46 -21.19 -2.97 18.40
C THR A 46 -19.66 -3.05 18.52
N HIS A 47 -19.16 -2.90 19.75
CA HIS A 47 -17.73 -3.09 20.03
C HIS A 47 -17.38 -4.55 20.41
N SER A 48 -18.29 -5.51 20.23
CA SER A 48 -18.10 -6.85 20.83
C SER A 48 -18.27 -8.06 19.89
N ASP A 49 -18.83 -7.91 18.68
CA ASP A 49 -19.31 -9.10 17.95
C ASP A 49 -18.39 -9.58 16.82
N PHE A 50 -17.32 -8.85 16.46
CA PHE A 50 -16.28 -9.34 15.53
C PHE A 50 -15.16 -10.14 16.22
N HIS A 51 -14.92 -9.91 17.51
CA HIS A 51 -13.92 -10.66 18.29
C HIS A 51 -14.28 -12.15 18.42
N CYS A 52 -15.57 -12.46 18.56
CA CYS A 52 -16.09 -13.82 18.71
C CYS A 52 -16.12 -14.58 17.36
N LEU A 53 -16.43 -13.90 16.25
CA LEU A 53 -16.63 -14.54 14.94
C LEU A 53 -15.32 -15.07 14.31
N LEU A 54 -14.17 -14.46 14.64
CA LEU A 54 -12.84 -14.94 14.23
C LEU A 54 -12.06 -15.63 15.37
N GLY A 55 -12.60 -15.70 16.58
CA GLY A 55 -11.94 -16.36 17.73
C GLY A 55 -10.57 -15.80 18.09
N MET A 56 -10.30 -14.52 17.79
CA MET A 56 -8.96 -13.94 17.95
C MET A 56 -8.86 -13.19 19.28
N ASP A 57 -8.28 -13.86 20.29
CA ASP A 57 -7.98 -13.32 21.62
C ASP A 57 -6.82 -12.30 21.60
N ARG A 58 -6.06 -12.23 20.50
CA ARG A 58 -4.95 -11.30 20.29
C ARG A 58 -5.10 -10.53 18.97
N PRO A 59 -4.50 -9.34 18.85
CA PRO A 59 -4.49 -8.61 17.58
C PRO A 59 -3.89 -9.44 16.43
N LEU A 60 -4.49 -9.31 15.26
CA LEU A 60 -3.99 -9.87 14.00
C LEU A 60 -2.72 -9.11 13.58
N VAL A 61 -1.60 -9.80 13.49
CA VAL A 61 -0.31 -9.22 13.12
C VAL A 61 -0.09 -9.38 11.62
N ILE A 62 -0.08 -8.26 10.92
CA ILE A 62 0.15 -8.17 9.47
C ILE A 62 1.52 -7.56 9.23
N VAL A 63 2.35 -8.19 8.41
CA VAL A 63 3.66 -7.67 8.04
C VAL A 63 3.77 -7.46 6.53
N ILE A 64 4.39 -6.35 6.15
CA ILE A 64 4.72 -6.02 4.78
C ILE A 64 6.24 -5.83 4.70
N PRO A 65 7.01 -6.84 4.27
CA PRO A 65 8.45 -6.68 4.05
C PRO A 65 8.71 -5.68 2.92
N ILE A 66 9.46 -4.63 3.24
CA ILE A 66 9.89 -3.60 2.29
C ILE A 66 11.40 -3.68 2.05
N PHE A 67 11.82 -3.30 0.86
CA PHE A 67 13.19 -3.43 0.38
C PHE A 67 13.48 -2.39 -0.70
N HIS A 68 14.76 -2.10 -0.97
CA HIS A 68 15.12 -1.15 -2.02
C HIS A 68 14.63 -1.61 -3.40
N GLY A 69 13.95 -0.72 -4.12
CA GLY A 69 13.41 -1.01 -5.44
C GLY A 69 12.06 -1.75 -5.43
N LEU A 70 11.34 -1.74 -4.30
CA LEU A 70 9.95 -2.20 -4.25
C LEU A 70 9.02 -1.29 -5.08
N THR A 71 7.94 -1.84 -5.63
CA THR A 71 6.86 -1.01 -6.18
C THR A 71 6.03 -0.44 -5.04
N ALA A 72 5.97 0.89 -4.91
CA ALA A 72 5.26 1.53 -3.80
C ALA A 72 3.79 1.11 -3.70
N LEU A 73 3.10 1.00 -4.84
CA LEU A 73 1.68 0.65 -4.88
C LEU A 73 1.40 -0.78 -4.40
N ASP A 74 2.35 -1.71 -4.58
CA ASP A 74 2.19 -3.10 -4.15
C ASP A 74 2.25 -3.23 -2.61
N ALA A 75 2.93 -2.29 -1.94
CA ALA A 75 2.95 -2.21 -0.48
C ALA A 75 1.78 -1.35 0.06
N ILE A 76 1.56 -0.17 -0.54
CA ILE A 76 0.58 0.81 -0.05
C ILE A 76 -0.86 0.40 -0.37
N GLY A 77 -1.11 -0.25 -1.51
CA GLY A 77 -2.45 -0.70 -1.91
C GLY A 77 -3.07 -1.64 -0.87
N PRO A 78 -2.41 -2.76 -0.51
CA PRO A 78 -2.87 -3.64 0.57
C PRO A 78 -2.88 -2.93 1.94
N TYR A 79 -1.89 -2.10 2.25
CA TYR A 79 -1.87 -1.32 3.49
C TYR A 79 -3.16 -0.51 3.70
N GLU A 80 -3.62 0.25 2.69
CA GLU A 80 -4.80 1.12 2.75
C GLU A 80 -6.09 0.38 3.13
N VAL A 81 -6.18 -0.91 2.79
CA VAL A 81 -7.34 -1.75 3.12
C VAL A 81 -7.12 -2.45 4.46
N LEU A 82 -5.94 -3.04 4.66
CA LEU A 82 -5.66 -3.91 5.81
C LEU A 82 -5.48 -3.14 7.12
N HIS A 83 -5.00 -1.90 7.10
CA HIS A 83 -4.85 -1.09 8.32
C HIS A 83 -6.19 -0.72 8.98
N ARG A 84 -7.31 -0.91 8.26
CA ARG A 84 -8.67 -0.60 8.74
C ARG A 84 -9.35 -1.80 9.39
N LEU A 85 -8.72 -2.96 9.38
CA LEU A 85 -9.25 -4.15 10.01
C LEU A 85 -9.33 -3.95 11.54
N PRO A 86 -10.47 -4.27 12.16
CA PRO A 86 -10.58 -4.19 13.61
C PRO A 86 -9.62 -5.18 14.25
N ASN A 87 -8.97 -4.78 15.35
CA ASN A 87 -8.03 -5.61 16.10
C ASN A 87 -6.86 -6.14 15.23
N ALA A 88 -6.36 -5.36 14.26
CA ALA A 88 -5.17 -5.69 13.48
C ALA A 88 -4.05 -4.66 13.68
N THR A 89 -2.80 -5.14 13.68
CA THR A 89 -1.59 -4.33 13.72
C THR A 89 -0.78 -4.59 12.47
N LEU A 90 -0.43 -3.55 11.73
CA LEU A 90 0.31 -3.65 10.47
C LEU A 90 1.72 -3.05 10.63
N HIS A 91 2.73 -3.79 10.19
CA HIS A 91 4.13 -3.37 10.29
C HIS A 91 4.82 -3.39 8.92
N PHE A 92 5.47 -2.27 8.55
CA PHE A 92 6.50 -2.29 7.53
C PHE A 92 7.81 -2.78 8.16
N VAL A 93 8.35 -3.87 7.61
CA VAL A 93 9.54 -4.54 8.15
C VAL A 93 10.61 -4.68 7.08
N SER A 94 11.88 -4.77 7.49
CA SER A 94 12.98 -5.06 6.57
C SER A 94 14.11 -5.78 7.30
N HIS A 95 15.33 -5.88 6.76
CA HIS A 95 16.46 -6.43 7.51
C HIS A 95 16.72 -5.60 8.76
N GLN A 96 16.65 -4.28 8.62
CA GLN A 96 16.85 -3.30 9.70
C GLN A 96 15.82 -2.16 9.59
N PRO A 97 15.44 -1.52 10.70
CA PRO A 97 14.65 -0.28 10.66
C PRO A 97 15.36 0.80 9.82
N GLY A 98 14.61 1.55 9.02
CA GLY A 98 15.20 2.56 8.14
C GLY A 98 14.32 2.94 6.95
N LEU A 99 14.84 3.83 6.11
CA LEU A 99 14.19 4.27 4.88
C LEU A 99 14.63 3.40 3.69
N TYR A 100 13.65 2.89 2.95
CA TYR A 100 13.85 2.06 1.77
C TYR A 100 13.26 2.77 0.56
N SER A 101 14.12 3.20 -0.36
CA SER A 101 13.70 3.82 -1.62
C SER A 101 12.91 2.84 -2.48
N THR A 102 11.79 3.30 -3.02
CA THR A 102 10.97 2.53 -3.96
C THR A 102 11.65 2.46 -5.34
N ASP A 103 11.07 1.73 -6.28
CA ASP A 103 11.53 1.65 -7.68
C ASP A 103 11.64 3.04 -8.36
N LYS A 104 10.90 4.03 -7.85
CA LYS A 104 11.04 5.44 -8.17
C LYS A 104 11.75 6.17 -7.01
N PRO A 105 12.87 6.87 -7.26
CA PRO A 105 13.71 7.43 -6.19
C PRO A 105 13.08 8.59 -5.41
N ILE A 106 11.93 9.11 -5.86
CA ILE A 106 11.22 10.21 -5.19
C ILE A 106 10.49 9.78 -3.91
N LEU A 107 10.20 8.48 -3.77
CA LEU A 107 9.44 7.95 -2.64
C LEU A 107 10.27 6.90 -1.90
N SER A 108 10.27 7.00 -0.57
CA SER A 108 10.83 5.99 0.32
C SER A 108 9.78 5.60 1.35
N LEU A 109 9.75 4.31 1.70
CA LEU A 109 8.93 3.80 2.80
C LEU A 109 9.83 3.54 4.02
N GLN A 110 9.26 3.71 5.21
CA GLN A 110 9.99 3.48 6.45
C GLN A 110 9.65 2.10 7.03
N ALA A 111 10.67 1.29 7.24
CA ALA A 111 10.57 0.10 8.09
C ALA A 111 10.82 0.54 9.53
N THR A 112 9.94 0.14 10.44
CA THR A 112 10.07 0.44 11.87
C THR A 112 10.69 -0.69 12.68
N ALA A 113 10.81 -1.87 12.08
CA ALA A 113 11.29 -3.09 12.72
C ALA A 113 11.98 -4.04 11.73
N SER A 114 12.67 -5.04 12.25
CA SER A 114 13.19 -6.15 11.46
C SER A 114 12.09 -7.19 11.19
N PHE A 115 12.14 -7.89 10.05
CA PHE A 115 11.24 -9.04 9.84
C PHE A 115 11.50 -10.17 10.84
N LEU A 116 12.71 -10.23 11.42
CA LEU A 116 13.04 -11.20 12.47
C LEU A 116 12.36 -10.90 13.80
N ASP A 117 11.88 -9.67 14.01
CA ASP A 117 11.07 -9.33 15.19
C ASP A 117 9.67 -9.95 15.13
N PHE A 118 9.29 -10.49 13.96
CA PHE A 118 8.00 -11.14 13.68
C PHE A 118 8.24 -12.56 13.16
N PRO A 119 8.56 -13.53 14.04
CA PRO A 119 8.79 -14.91 13.63
C PRO A 119 7.49 -15.65 13.25
N HIS A 120 6.33 -15.14 13.67
CA HIS A 120 5.01 -15.76 13.43
C HIS A 120 3.93 -14.70 13.15
N PRO A 121 4.03 -13.92 12.06
CA PRO A 121 2.95 -13.04 11.64
C PRO A 121 1.74 -13.86 11.17
N ASP A 122 0.53 -13.32 11.35
CA ASP A 122 -0.70 -13.98 10.90
C ASP A 122 -0.92 -13.79 9.39
N VAL A 123 -0.47 -12.65 8.85
CA VAL A 123 -0.55 -12.33 7.42
C VAL A 123 0.74 -11.68 6.95
N ILE A 124 1.22 -12.10 5.78
CA ILE A 124 2.36 -11.49 5.09
C ILE A 124 1.89 -11.02 3.72
N VAL A 125 2.19 -9.77 3.40
CA VAL A 125 1.98 -9.22 2.05
C VAL A 125 3.35 -8.91 1.46
N VAL A 126 3.78 -9.69 0.47
CA VAL A 126 5.07 -9.49 -0.18
C VAL A 126 4.90 -8.58 -1.39
N PRO A 127 5.42 -7.34 -1.38
CA PRO A 127 5.34 -6.44 -2.53
C PRO A 127 6.22 -6.92 -3.69
N GLY A 128 5.84 -6.55 -4.91
CA GLY A 128 6.68 -6.70 -6.09
C GLY A 128 7.70 -5.57 -6.26
N GLY A 129 8.31 -5.52 -7.44
CA GLY A 129 9.22 -4.45 -7.86
C GLY A 129 10.49 -4.96 -8.50
N PHE A 130 11.28 -4.05 -9.06
CA PHE A 130 12.57 -4.40 -9.67
C PHE A 130 13.57 -4.94 -8.64
N GLY A 131 13.45 -4.49 -7.39
CA GLY A 131 14.26 -4.92 -6.26
C GLY A 131 14.16 -6.41 -5.93
N THR A 132 13.04 -7.07 -6.28
CA THR A 132 12.81 -8.50 -6.00
C THR A 132 13.92 -9.40 -6.58
N ARG A 133 14.59 -8.98 -7.66
CA ARG A 133 15.74 -9.70 -8.24
C ARG A 133 16.93 -9.83 -7.29
N SER A 134 17.10 -8.87 -6.39
CA SER A 134 18.10 -8.95 -5.33
C SER A 134 17.63 -9.84 -4.18
N LEU A 135 16.33 -9.80 -3.84
CA LEU A 135 15.76 -10.61 -2.76
C LEU A 135 15.80 -12.12 -3.01
N ILE A 136 15.70 -12.57 -4.26
CA ILE A 136 15.82 -14.01 -4.58
C ILE A 136 17.20 -14.61 -4.22
N HIS A 137 18.20 -13.78 -3.93
CA HIS A 137 19.51 -14.21 -3.45
C HIS A 137 19.74 -13.90 -1.97
N ASP A 138 18.76 -13.28 -1.31
CA ASP A 138 18.82 -12.85 0.07
C ASP A 138 18.40 -14.01 0.99
N ARG A 139 19.41 -14.75 1.47
CA ARG A 139 19.17 -15.90 2.35
C ARG A 139 18.35 -15.56 3.59
N PRO A 140 18.67 -14.50 4.37
CA PRO A 140 17.90 -14.14 5.57
C PRO A 140 16.39 -14.05 5.35
N ILE A 141 15.92 -13.32 4.32
CA ILE A 141 14.48 -13.18 4.10
C ILE A 141 13.86 -14.44 3.52
N LEU A 142 14.58 -15.18 2.67
CA LEU A 142 14.09 -16.45 2.11
C LEU A 142 13.97 -17.54 3.17
N ASP A 143 14.90 -17.60 4.11
CA ASP A 143 14.88 -18.56 5.20
C ASP A 143 13.75 -18.22 6.18
N TRP A 144 13.54 -16.94 6.49
CA TRP A 144 12.38 -16.47 7.26
C TRP A 144 11.06 -16.83 6.56
N LEU A 145 10.92 -16.55 5.27
CA LEU A 145 9.72 -16.92 4.51
C LEU A 145 9.49 -18.44 4.45
N ARG A 146 10.56 -19.23 4.34
CA ARG A 146 10.46 -20.70 4.34
C ARG A 146 9.98 -21.23 5.68
N GLN A 147 10.50 -20.72 6.79
CA GLN A 147 10.08 -21.11 8.14
C GLN A 147 8.58 -20.90 8.37
N LEU A 148 7.98 -19.92 7.69
CA LEU A 148 6.55 -19.61 7.79
C LEU A 148 5.65 -20.56 6.99
N GLN A 149 6.21 -21.31 6.04
CA GLN A 149 5.48 -22.32 5.25
C GLN A 149 5.55 -23.73 5.84
N GLU A 150 6.39 -23.97 6.86
CA GLU A 150 6.61 -25.29 7.45
C GLU A 150 5.59 -25.68 8.54
N PHE A 151 4.41 -25.04 8.56
CA PHE A 151 3.31 -25.29 9.49
C PHE A 151 1.97 -25.44 8.77
#